data_AF-A0AAV5PP62-F1
#
_entry.id   AF-A0AAV5PP62-F1
#
_cell.length_a   1.000
_cell.length_b   1.000
_cell.length_c   1.000
_cell.angle_alpha   90.00
_cell.angle_beta   90.00
_cell.angle_gamma   90.00
#
_symmetry.space_group_name_H-M   'P 1'
#
loop_
_entity.id
_entity.type
_entity.pdbx_description
1 polymer ?
#
loop_
_entity_poly.entity_id
_entity_poly.type
_entity_poly.pdbx_seq_one_letter_code
_entity_poly.pdbx_strand_id
1 'polypeptide(L)'
;MRENDPVYEIIRLRLLNDEPLVIEHTYMPVSQVPALSKRILEGSIYSYLHKKLHIKFGGVFRRIKADLPDKYDRQYLGANESTPILEIEQIVWTNSGVNLEYSRSRNL
;
A
#
# COMPACT_ATOMS: atom_id res chain seq x y z
N MET A 1 -9.83 13.96 1.81
CA MET A 1 -8.57 14.61 2.24
C MET A 1 -8.55 15.96 1.57
N ARG A 2 -8.22 17.01 2.32
CA ARG A 2 -8.06 18.34 1.77
C ARG A 2 -6.63 18.52 1.30
N GLU A 3 -6.45 19.45 0.40
CA GLU A 3 -5.12 19.93 0.02
C GLU A 3 -4.34 20.36 1.28
N ASN A 4 -3.08 19.93 1.39
CA ASN A 4 -2.19 20.13 2.54
C ASN A 4 -2.49 19.33 3.82
N ASP A 5 -3.45 18.40 3.84
CA ASP A 5 -3.59 17.47 4.97
C ASP A 5 -2.33 16.55 5.04
N PRO A 6 -1.73 16.34 6.22
CA PRO A 6 -0.55 15.48 6.34
C PRO A 6 -0.89 14.01 6.10
N VAL A 7 -0.01 13.34 5.37
CA VAL A 7 -0.12 11.92 5.00
C VAL A 7 1.13 11.16 5.37
N TYR A 8 0.97 9.91 5.76
CA TYR A 8 2.05 8.95 5.67
C TYR A 8 2.22 8.56 4.20
N GLU A 9 3.45 8.66 3.71
CA GLU A 9 3.90 7.97 2.51
C GLU A 9 4.75 6.78 2.94
N ILE A 10 4.38 5.58 2.51
CA ILE A 10 4.96 4.33 2.95
C ILE A 10 5.36 3.54 1.72
N ILE A 11 6.65 3.21 1.61
CA ILE A 11 7.17 2.31 0.56
C ILE A 11 7.71 1.05 1.26
N ARG A 12 7.19 -0.13 0.90
CA ARG A 12 7.62 -1.40 1.47
C ARG A 12 7.96 -2.41 0.38
N LEU A 13 9.06 -3.12 0.60
CA LEU A 13 9.39 -4.34 -0.13
C LEU A 13 8.88 -5.54 0.69
N ARG A 14 8.01 -6.35 0.11
CA ARG A 14 7.54 -7.60 0.73
C ARG A 14 8.31 -8.78 0.18
N LEU A 15 8.76 -9.61 1.12
CA LEU A 15 9.52 -10.81 0.83
C LEU A 15 8.62 -12.04 1.05
N LEU A 16 8.76 -13.04 0.19
CA LEU A 16 8.21 -14.38 0.37
C LEU A 16 9.38 -15.37 0.33
N ASN A 17 9.59 -16.11 1.42
CA ASN A 17 10.76 -16.98 1.58
C ASN A 17 12.09 -16.25 1.32
N ASP A 18 12.24 -15.06 1.91
CA ASP A 18 13.39 -14.15 1.73
C ASP A 18 13.62 -13.60 0.31
N GLU A 19 12.75 -13.93 -0.65
CA GLU A 19 12.80 -13.40 -2.01
C GLU A 19 11.85 -12.19 -2.17
N PRO A 20 12.30 -11.07 -2.77
CA PRO A 20 11.47 -9.89 -2.98
C PRO A 20 10.41 -10.14 -4.04
N LEU A 21 9.14 -9.93 -3.67
CA LEU A 21 7.99 -10.26 -4.54
C LEU A 21 7.13 -9.04 -4.88
N VAL A 22 6.98 -8.11 -3.93
CA VAL A 22 6.04 -7.00 -4.08
C VAL A 22 6.64 -5.70 -3.59
N ILE A 23 6.48 -4.63 -4.37
CA ILE A 23 6.67 -3.26 -3.92
C ILE A 23 5.31 -2.64 -3.67
N GLU A 24 5.09 -2.19 -2.45
CA GLU A 24 3.89 -1.44 -2.06
C GLU A 24 4.23 0.03 -1.85
N HIS A 25 3.43 0.91 -2.45
CA HIS A 25 3.45 2.34 -2.22
C HIS A 25 2.08 2.77 -1.71
N THR A 26 2.02 3.17 -0.44
CA THR A 26 0.78 3.38 0.28
C THR A 26 0.75 4.77 0.90
N TYR A 27 -0.39 5.44 0.78
CA TYR A 27 -0.68 6.73 1.38
C TYR A 27 -1.84 6.61 2.36
N MET A 28 -1.66 7.13 3.57
CA MET A 28 -2.70 7.13 4.61
C MET A 28 -2.75 8.48 5.33
N PRO A 29 -3.93 9.05 5.59
CA PRO A 29 -4.05 10.32 6.30
C PRO A 29 -3.66 10.15 7.78
N VAL A 30 -2.76 11.01 8.26
CA VAL A 30 -2.25 10.95 9.65
C VAL A 30 -3.38 11.09 10.67
N SER A 31 -4.42 11.85 10.33
CA SER A 31 -5.60 12.06 11.16
C SER A 31 -6.45 10.80 11.37
N GLN A 32 -6.42 9.84 10.44
CA GLN A 32 -7.17 8.58 10.56
C GLN A 32 -6.31 7.43 11.06
N VAL A 33 -5.01 7.45 10.77
CA VAL A 33 -4.07 6.37 11.11
C VAL A 33 -2.93 6.92 12.00
N PRO A 34 -3.23 7.42 13.21
CA PRO A 34 -2.21 8.06 14.05
C PRO A 34 -1.13 7.06 14.48
N ALA A 35 0.04 7.59 14.85
CA ALA A 35 1.16 6.84 15.46
C ALA A 35 1.64 5.60 14.67
N LEU A 36 1.67 5.69 13.34
CA LEU A 36 2.15 4.60 12.50
C LEU A 36 3.68 4.47 12.60
N SER A 37 4.12 3.58 13.48
CA SER A 37 5.54 3.31 13.74
C SER A 37 6.13 2.25 12.81
N LYS A 38 7.47 2.22 12.67
CA LYS A 38 8.18 1.19 11.91
C LYS A 38 7.82 -0.24 12.36
N ARG A 39 7.70 -0.47 13.67
CA ARG A 39 7.27 -1.77 14.23
C ARG A 39 5.88 -2.21 13.75
N ILE A 40 4.98 -1.26 13.51
CA ILE A 40 3.65 -1.56 12.95
C ILE A 40 3.79 -1.89 11.46
N LEU A 41 4.63 -1.17 10.73
CA LEU A 41 4.88 -1.35 9.29
C LEU A 41 5.57 -2.68 8.96
N GLU A 42 6.37 -3.23 9.88
CA GLU A 42 6.97 -4.57 9.79
C GLU A 42 5.93 -5.69 9.98
N GLY A 43 4.73 -5.36 10.48
CA GLY A 43 3.61 -6.28 10.59
C GLY A 43 2.51 -6.05 9.55
N SER A 44 1.32 -6.55 9.87
CA SER A 44 0.12 -6.30 9.07
C SER A 44 -0.50 -4.95 9.43
N ILE A 45 -0.38 -3.97 8.52
CA ILE A 45 -1.03 -2.67 8.64
C ILE A 45 -2.55 -2.85 8.81
N TYR A 46 -3.17 -3.74 8.04
CA TYR A 46 -4.60 -4.05 8.18
C TYR A 46 -4.96 -4.60 9.56
N SER A 47 -4.10 -5.41 10.17
CA SER A 47 -4.32 -5.85 11.55
C SER A 47 -4.24 -4.70 12.55
N TYR A 48 -3.37 -3.70 12.32
CA TYR A 48 -3.32 -2.49 13.13
C TYR A 48 -4.61 -1.66 12.99
N LEU A 49 -5.03 -1.39 11.74
CA LEU A 49 -6.27 -0.65 11.44
C LEU A 49 -7.49 -1.30 12.11
N HIS A 50 -7.62 -2.62 12.00
CA HIS A 50 -8.80 -3.34 12.53
C HIS A 50 -8.73 -3.57 14.05
N LYS A 51 -7.61 -4.07 14.57
CA LYS A 51 -7.52 -4.52 15.98
C LYS A 51 -7.15 -3.41 16.95
N LYS A 52 -6.39 -2.39 16.52
CA LYS A 52 -5.93 -1.29 17.38
C LYS A 52 -6.73 -0.02 17.18
N LEU A 53 -7.03 0.34 15.93
CA LEU A 53 -7.82 1.54 15.63
C LEU A 53 -9.32 1.26 15.49
N HIS A 54 -9.74 -0.01 15.50
CA HIS A 54 -11.14 -0.43 15.37
C HIS A 54 -11.84 0.13 14.13
N ILE A 55 -11.07 0.38 13.06
CA ILE A 55 -11.59 0.92 11.81
C ILE A 55 -12.40 -0.15 11.10
N LYS A 56 -13.62 0.23 10.69
CA LYS A 56 -14.51 -0.59 9.87
C LYS A 56 -14.44 -0.12 8.44
N PHE A 57 -14.08 -1.03 7.54
CA PHE A 57 -14.06 -0.76 6.10
C PHE A 57 -15.50 -0.72 5.55
N GLY A 58 -15.75 0.25 4.68
CA GLY A 58 -17.01 0.39 3.96
C GLY A 58 -16.93 -0.19 2.55
N GLY A 59 -15.75 -0.10 1.91
CA GLY A 59 -15.54 -0.65 0.59
C GLY A 59 -14.14 -0.38 0.06
N VAL A 60 -13.91 -0.93 -1.13
CA VAL A 60 -12.66 -0.76 -1.87
C VAL A 60 -12.99 -0.59 -3.35
N PHE A 61 -12.31 0.36 -3.99
CA PHE A 61 -12.20 0.43 -5.43
C PHE A 61 -10.82 -0.10 -5.81
N ARG A 62 -10.76 -1.02 -6.77
CA ARG A 62 -9.52 -1.63 -7.20
C ARG A 62 -9.42 -1.65 -8.71
N ARG A 63 -8.27 -1.21 -9.22
CA ARG A 63 -7.87 -1.29 -10.63
C ARG A 63 -6.69 -2.23 -10.73
N ILE A 64 -6.80 -3.19 -11.65
CA ILE A 64 -5.77 -4.21 -11.89
C ILE A 64 -5.34 -4.08 -13.35
N LYS A 65 -4.03 -3.99 -13.59
CA LYS A 65 -3.47 -3.93 -14.95
C LYS A 65 -2.13 -4.67 -15.02
N ALA A 66 -1.76 -5.08 -16.23
CA ALA A 66 -0.38 -5.39 -16.56
C ALA A 66 0.36 -4.08 -16.87
N ASP A 67 1.62 -3.99 -16.47
CA ASP A 67 2.48 -2.84 -16.72
C ASP A 67 3.92 -3.28 -17.02
N LEU A 68 4.71 -2.40 -17.62
CA LEU A 68 6.15 -2.61 -17.79
C LEU A 68 6.92 -2.18 -16.53
N PRO A 69 8.09 -2.76 -16.24
CA PRO A 69 8.86 -2.46 -15.03
C PRO A 69 9.31 -1.01 -14.95
N ASP A 70 9.15 -0.42 -13.78
CA ASP A 70 9.71 0.88 -13.46
C ASP A 70 11.10 0.76 -12.80
N LYS A 71 11.65 1.88 -12.32
CA LYS A 71 12.96 1.90 -11.67
C LYS A 71 13.01 1.01 -10.42
N TYR A 72 11.94 1.01 -9.62
CA TYR A 72 11.90 0.27 -8.36
C TYR A 72 11.74 -1.23 -8.61
N ASP A 73 10.94 -1.62 -9.59
CA ASP A 73 10.79 -3.04 -9.96
C ASP A 73 12.14 -3.65 -10.38
N ARG A 74 12.91 -2.93 -11.20
CA ARG A 74 14.25 -3.40 -11.62
C ARG A 74 15.24 -3.42 -10.45
N GLN A 75 15.20 -2.41 -9.60
CA GLN A 75 16.15 -2.26 -8.50
C GLN A 75 15.91 -3.24 -7.35
N TYR A 76 14.65 -3.54 -7.03
CA TYR A 76 14.29 -4.29 -5.82
C TYR A 76 13.59 -5.62 -6.09
N LEU A 77 12.98 -5.83 -7.25
CA LEU A 77 12.36 -7.11 -7.63
C LEU A 77 13.23 -7.90 -8.64
N GLY A 78 14.32 -7.33 -9.16
CA GLY A 78 15.15 -8.01 -10.16
C GLY A 78 14.49 -8.15 -11.53
N ALA A 79 13.45 -7.37 -11.81
CA ALA A 79 12.81 -7.32 -13.12
C ALA A 79 13.78 -6.79 -14.20
N ASN A 80 13.68 -7.30 -15.42
CA ASN A 80 14.31 -6.71 -16.61
C ASN A 80 13.29 -5.85 -17.39
N GLU A 81 13.70 -5.11 -18.43
CA GLU A 81 12.83 -4.15 -19.13
C GLU A 81 11.54 -4.73 -19.74
N SER A 82 11.50 -6.03 -20.01
CA SER A 82 10.35 -6.71 -20.62
C SER A 82 9.59 -7.62 -19.66
N THR A 83 9.98 -7.65 -18.37
CA THR A 83 9.30 -8.48 -17.37
C THR A 83 7.90 -7.96 -17.11
N PRO A 84 6.82 -8.72 -17.33
CA PRO A 84 5.46 -8.23 -17.07
C PRO A 84 5.25 -8.03 -15.57
N ILE A 85 4.72 -6.88 -15.18
CA ILE A 85 4.40 -6.56 -13.78
C ILE A 85 2.90 -6.50 -13.60
N LEU A 86 2.38 -7.14 -12.55
CA LEU A 86 1.00 -6.98 -12.13
C LEU A 86 0.88 -5.78 -11.20
N GLU A 87 0.34 -4.67 -11.70
CA GLU A 87 0.02 -3.50 -10.87
C GLU A 87 -1.43 -3.58 -10.37
N ILE A 88 -1.57 -3.46 -9.06
CA ILE A 88 -2.86 -3.32 -8.38
C ILE A 88 -2.86 -1.96 -7.70
N GLU A 89 -3.80 -1.12 -8.09
CA GLU A 89 -4.06 0.16 -7.48
C GLU A 89 -5.41 0.13 -6.77
N GLN A 90 -5.51 0.71 -5.59
CA GLN A 90 -6.75 0.71 -4.83
C GLN A 90 -6.95 1.95 -3.97
N ILE A 91 -8.23 2.23 -3.71
CA ILE A 91 -8.69 3.21 -2.75
C ILE A 91 -9.60 2.47 -1.76
N VAL A 92 -9.32 2.61 -0.46
CA VAL A 92 -10.12 2.01 0.62
C VAL A 92 -10.78 3.13 1.42
N TRP A 93 -12.06 2.97 1.73
CA TRP A 93 -12.80 3.88 2.60
C TRP A 93 -13.46 3.16 3.76
N THR A 94 -13.71 3.91 4.83
CA THR A 94 -14.42 3.44 6.02
C THR A 94 -15.92 3.32 5.77
N ASN A 95 -16.66 2.66 6.66
CA ASN A 95 -18.13 2.60 6.60
C ASN A 95 -18.81 3.98 6.74
N SER A 96 -18.10 4.99 7.25
CA SER A 96 -18.52 6.39 7.26
C SER A 96 -18.22 7.14 5.96
N GLY A 97 -17.66 6.46 4.95
CA GLY A 97 -17.34 7.03 3.63
C GLY A 97 -16.04 7.83 3.58
N VAL A 98 -15.21 7.77 4.63
CA VAL A 98 -13.93 8.50 4.67
C VAL A 98 -12.84 7.68 3.99
N ASN A 99 -12.14 8.27 3.02
CA ASN A 99 -10.97 7.65 2.39
C ASN A 99 -9.86 7.44 3.42
N LEU A 100 -9.40 6.19 3.53
CA LEU A 100 -8.41 5.75 4.51
C LEU A 100 -7.07 5.40 3.85
N GLU A 101 -7.10 4.85 2.65
CA GLU A 101 -5.91 4.36 1.97
C GLU A 101 -6.02 4.65 0.48
N TYR A 102 -4.94 5.15 -0.09
CA TYR A 102 -4.64 4.96 -1.50
C TYR A 102 -3.35 4.14 -1.59
N SER A 103 -3.34 3.07 -2.37
CA SER A 103 -2.14 2.27 -2.54
C SER A 103 -1.98 1.71 -3.94
N ARG A 104 -0.71 1.48 -4.29
CA ARG A 104 -0.27 0.83 -5.51
C ARG A 104 0.71 -0.27 -5.13
N SER A 105 0.39 -1.50 -5.47
CA SER A 105 1.29 -2.64 -5.32
C SER A 105 1.70 -3.16 -6.69
N ARG A 106 2.98 -3.41 -6.88
CA ARG A 106 3.56 -3.96 -8.11
C ARG A 106 4.18 -5.30 -7.76
N ASN A 107 3.66 -6.36 -8.38
CA ASN A 107 4.04 -7.75 -8.11
C ASN A 107 4.81 -8.31 -9.30
N LEU A 108 5.91 -8.99 -8.98
CA LEU A 108 6.67 -9.83 -9.92
C LEU A 108 5.98 -11.18 -10.13
#